data_AF-A0A160FJW9-F1
#
_entry.id   AF-A0A160FJW9-F1
#
_cell.length_a   1.000
_cell.length_b   1.000
_cell.length_c   1.000
_cell.angle_alpha   90.00
_cell.angle_beta   90.00
_cell.angle_gamma   90.00
#
_symmetry.space_group_name_H-M   'P 1'
#
loop_
_entity.id
_entity.type
_entity.pdbx_description
1 polymer ?
#
loop_
_entity_poly.entity_id
_entity_poly.type
_entity_poly.pdbx_seq_one_letter_code
_entity_poly.pdbx_strand_id
1 'polypeptide(L)'
;MGASNSKFRRPYLELDAKESGGWTPSIHMPRWGSRITLEVLVVRVERLQEISEADAIAEGCESGPTFTGCGNYVRLWDSPNAARGYRWDVNPWVWVIGFRRHT
;
A
#
# COMPACT_ATOMS: atom_id res chain seq x y z
N MET A 1 40.04 23.11 20.68
CA MET A 1 39.64 22.20 19.58
C MET A 1 38.76 21.14 20.21
N GLY A 2 37.44 21.25 20.18
CA GLY A 2 36.62 21.22 18.97
C GLY A 2 35.91 19.86 18.96
N ALA A 3 34.66 19.85 19.43
CA ALA A 3 33.87 18.65 19.69
C ALA A 3 33.65 17.78 18.45
N SER A 4 33.61 16.47 18.64
CA SER A 4 32.79 15.59 17.78
C SER A 4 32.16 14.51 18.67
N ASN A 5 31.03 14.90 19.25
CA ASN A 5 30.16 14.03 20.00
C ASN A 5 29.35 13.23 18.97
N SER A 6 29.87 12.06 18.55
CA SER A 6 29.12 11.16 17.67
C SER A 6 27.97 10.54 18.47
N LYS A 7 26.87 11.29 18.62
CA LYS A 7 25.57 10.71 18.97
C LYS A 7 25.10 9.92 17.76
N PHE A 8 25.60 8.68 17.69
CA PHE A 8 25.18 7.65 16.75
C PHE A 8 23.65 7.59 16.72
N ARG A 9 23.11 7.75 15.51
CA ARG A 9 21.68 7.60 15.24
C ARG A 9 21.27 6.17 15.60
N ARG A 10 20.53 5.99 16.70
CA ARG A 10 19.88 4.71 17.00
C ARG A 10 18.88 4.40 15.88
N PRO A 11 18.98 3.26 15.19
CA PRO A 11 17.96 2.84 14.23
C PRO A 11 16.65 2.57 14.97
N TYR A 12 15.52 2.87 14.32
CA TYR A 12 14.16 2.78 14.87
C TYR A 12 13.80 1.41 15.51
N LEU A 13 14.57 0.37 15.20
CA LEU A 13 14.36 -1.01 15.62
C LEU A 13 14.84 -1.31 17.06
N GLU A 14 15.58 -0.40 17.70
CA GLU A 14 16.25 -0.66 19.00
C GLU A 14 15.57 0.02 20.21
N LEU A 15 14.36 0.56 20.03
CA LEU A 15 13.59 1.08 21.17
C LEU A 15 13.01 -0.09 21.96
N ASP A 16 13.64 -0.42 23.09
CA ASP A 16 13.05 -1.29 24.10
C ASP A 16 11.63 -0.81 24.45
N ALA A 17 10.71 -1.74 24.75
CA ALA A 17 9.30 -1.43 25.06
C ALA A 17 9.10 -0.39 26.19
N LYS A 18 10.14 -0.14 26.99
CA LYS A 18 10.17 0.88 28.03
C LYS A 18 10.45 2.30 27.50
N GLU A 19 11.16 2.43 26.38
CA GLU A 19 11.47 3.70 25.70
C GLU A 19 10.45 4.06 24.60
N SER A 20 9.63 3.12 24.12
CA SER A 20 8.60 3.35 23.09
C SER A 20 7.31 4.02 23.59
N GLY A 21 7.25 4.46 24.85
CA GLY A 21 6.11 5.19 25.41
C GLY A 21 4.78 4.41 25.41
N GLY A 22 4.81 3.08 25.40
CA GLY A 22 3.60 2.27 25.37
C GLY A 22 2.89 2.26 24.01
N TRP A 23 3.65 2.28 22.91
CA TRP A 23 3.09 2.09 21.57
C TRP A 23 2.19 0.85 21.53
N THR A 24 0.91 1.08 21.29
CA THR A 24 -0.08 0.00 21.16
C THR A 24 -0.31 -0.28 19.68
N PRO A 25 -0.07 -1.52 19.20
CA PRO A 25 -0.31 -1.91 17.82
C PRO A 25 -1.75 -1.60 17.34
N SER A 26 -1.90 -1.17 16.09
CA SER A 26 -3.20 -0.84 15.50
C SER A 26 -4.19 -2.02 15.47
N ILE A 27 -3.72 -3.26 15.61
CA ILE A 27 -4.58 -4.45 15.72
C ILE A 27 -5.45 -4.44 16.99
N HIS A 28 -5.05 -3.69 18.02
CA HIS A 28 -5.84 -3.48 19.24
C HIS A 28 -6.70 -2.22 19.18
N MET A 29 -6.65 -1.45 18.09
CA MET A 29 -7.48 -0.26 17.93
C MET A 29 -8.96 -0.65 17.88
N PRO A 30 -9.81 -0.12 18.77
CA PRO A 30 -11.23 -0.43 18.75
C PRO A 30 -11.87 0.11 17.47
N ARG A 31 -12.91 -0.57 16.98
CA ARG A 31 -13.53 -0.25 15.68
C ARG A 31 -14.05 1.18 15.59
N TRP A 32 -14.60 1.72 16.68
CA TRP A 32 -15.08 3.11 16.75
C TRP A 32 -13.97 4.16 16.58
N GLY A 33 -12.71 3.80 16.88
CA GLY A 33 -11.54 4.67 16.70
C GLY A 33 -10.87 4.52 15.33
N SER A 34 -11.33 3.59 14.49
CA SER A 34 -10.77 3.38 13.15
C SER A 34 -11.22 4.48 12.19
N ARG A 35 -10.32 4.94 11.32
CA ARG A 35 -10.66 5.93 10.27
C ARG A 35 -11.49 5.32 9.14
N ILE A 36 -11.28 4.03 8.88
CA ILE A 36 -11.96 3.27 7.82
C ILE A 36 -12.21 1.84 8.30
N THR A 37 -13.39 1.30 7.99
CA THR A 37 -13.71 -0.12 8.14
C THR A 37 -14.08 -0.69 6.78
N LEU A 38 -13.32 -1.68 6.32
CA LEU A 38 -13.50 -2.34 5.02
C LEU A 38 -13.87 -3.81 5.25
N GLU A 39 -14.97 -4.24 4.66
CA GLU A 39 -15.40 -5.64 4.63
C GLU A 39 -14.95 -6.26 3.31
N VAL A 40 -14.10 -7.29 3.40
CA VAL A 40 -13.63 -8.01 2.22
C VAL A 40 -14.78 -8.88 1.69
N LEU A 41 -15.14 -8.67 0.43
CA LEU A 41 -16.23 -9.37 -0.25
C LEU A 41 -15.70 -10.49 -1.17
N VAL A 42 -14.59 -10.25 -1.84
CA VAL A 42 -14.02 -11.17 -2.84
C VAL A 42 -12.51 -11.16 -2.73
N VAL A 43 -11.92 -12.35 -2.82
CA VAL A 43 -10.47 -12.54 -2.95
C VAL A 43 -10.24 -13.51 -4.10
N ARG A 44 -9.45 -13.09 -5.09
CA ARG A 44 -9.12 -13.90 -6.26
C ARG A 44 -7.67 -13.68 -6.70
N VAL A 45 -7.14 -14.60 -7.50
CA VAL A 45 -5.79 -14.55 -8.05
C VAL A 45 -5.89 -14.35 -9.56
N GLU A 46 -5.25 -13.29 -10.06
CA GLU A 46 -5.27 -12.91 -11.49
C GLU A 46 -3.87 -12.50 -11.95
N ARG A 47 -3.64 -12.47 -13.26
CA ARG A 47 -2.44 -11.82 -13.80
C ARG A 47 -2.61 -10.31 -13.72
N LEU A 48 -1.53 -9.59 -13.43
CA LEU A 48 -1.54 -8.13 -13.36
C LEU A 48 -2.14 -7.47 -14.61
N GLN A 49 -1.79 -7.98 -15.80
CA GLN A 49 -2.25 -7.43 -17.06
C GLN A 49 -3.69 -7.85 -17.44
N GLU A 50 -4.34 -8.73 -16.65
CA GLU A 50 -5.76 -9.07 -16.81
C GLU A 50 -6.70 -8.03 -16.15
N ILE A 51 -6.14 -6.99 -15.52
CA ILE A 51 -6.92 -5.91 -14.92
C ILE A 51 -7.88 -5.27 -15.91
N SER A 52 -9.15 -5.13 -15.49
CA SER A 52 -10.17 -4.47 -16.29
C SER A 52 -10.14 -2.95 -16.14
N GLU A 53 -10.70 -2.23 -17.11
CA GLU A 53 -10.82 -0.77 -17.04
C GLU A 53 -11.61 -0.31 -15.80
N ALA A 54 -12.65 -1.07 -15.43
CA ALA A 54 -13.45 -0.79 -14.25
C ALA A 54 -12.64 -0.97 -12.94
N ASP A 55 -11.82 -2.02 -12.88
CA ASP A 55 -10.94 -2.25 -11.72
C ASP A 55 -9.86 -1.16 -11.62
N ALA A 56 -9.26 -0.76 -12.74
CA ALA A 56 -8.30 0.33 -12.76
C ALA A 56 -8.90 1.65 -12.27
N ILE A 57 -10.14 1.96 -12.66
CA ILE A 57 -10.87 3.12 -12.16
C ILE A 57 -11.19 2.99 -10.66
N ALA A 58 -11.56 1.79 -10.19
CA ALA A 58 -11.82 1.52 -8.77
C ALA A 58 -10.56 1.66 -7.90
N GLU A 59 -9.38 1.36 -8.45
CA GLU A 59 -8.06 1.61 -7.83
C GLU A 59 -7.70 3.12 -7.81
N GLY A 60 -8.53 3.96 -8.44
CA GLY A 60 -8.38 5.41 -8.45
C GLY A 60 -7.69 5.97 -9.69
N CYS A 61 -7.57 5.19 -10.78
CA CYS A 61 -7.09 5.72 -12.05
C CYS A 61 -8.20 6.47 -12.79
N GLU A 62 -7.88 7.66 -13.28
CA GLU A 62 -8.79 8.39 -14.16
C GLU A 62 -8.76 7.80 -15.58
N SER A 63 -9.86 7.93 -16.32
CA SER A 63 -9.94 7.69 -17.76
C SER A 63 -10.49 8.92 -18.48
N GLY A 64 -10.18 9.06 -19.76
CA GLY A 64 -10.58 10.22 -20.56
C GLY A 64 -10.50 9.95 -22.06
N PRO A 65 -10.75 10.95 -22.91
CA PRO A 65 -10.77 10.77 -24.36
C PRO A 65 -9.45 10.29 -24.96
N THR A 66 -8.34 10.56 -24.28
CA THR A 66 -6.97 10.29 -24.78
C THR A 66 -6.24 9.21 -23.96
N PHE A 67 -6.81 8.75 -22.85
CA PHE A 67 -6.16 7.80 -21.95
C PHE A 67 -7.16 6.88 -21.27
N THR A 68 -6.74 5.66 -20.97
CA THR A 68 -7.55 4.67 -20.26
C THR A 68 -7.07 4.54 -18.82
N GLY A 69 -7.98 4.13 -17.93
CA GLY A 69 -7.69 3.75 -16.56
C GLY A 69 -6.61 2.68 -16.52
N CYS A 70 -6.70 1.62 -17.34
CA CYS A 70 -5.66 0.60 -17.42
C CYS A 70 -4.30 1.17 -17.85
N GLY A 71 -4.28 2.13 -18.80
CA GLY A 71 -3.05 2.79 -19.24
C GLY A 71 -2.39 3.60 -18.12
N ASN A 72 -3.19 4.30 -17.31
CA ASN A 72 -2.72 4.99 -16.12
C ASN A 72 -2.28 4.03 -15.01
N TYR A 73 -2.97 2.89 -14.88
CA TYR A 73 -2.66 1.87 -13.89
C TYR A 73 -1.26 1.31 -14.03
N VAL A 74 -0.72 1.21 -15.26
CA VAL A 74 0.69 0.81 -15.49
C VAL A 74 1.66 1.66 -14.66
N ARG A 75 1.47 2.99 -14.67
CA ARG A 75 2.32 3.93 -13.93
C ARG A 75 2.09 3.84 -12.43
N LEU A 76 0.81 3.71 -12.03
CA LEU A 76 0.43 3.54 -10.63
C LEU A 76 1.07 2.29 -10.03
N TRP A 77 1.02 1.17 -10.75
CA TRP A 77 1.60 -0.10 -10.35
C TRP A 77 3.12 -0.05 -10.24
N ASP A 78 3.81 0.51 -11.24
CA ASP A 78 5.26 0.57 -11.26
C ASP A 78 5.83 1.47 -10.15
N SER A 79 5.11 2.51 -9.74
CA SER A 79 5.59 3.46 -8.72
C SER A 79 6.09 2.79 -7.42
N PRO A 80 5.32 1.92 -6.75
CA PRO A 80 5.80 1.19 -5.57
C PRO A 80 6.48 -0.15 -5.89
N ASN A 81 6.15 -0.78 -7.02
CA ASN A 81 6.50 -2.19 -7.25
C ASN A 81 7.72 -2.40 -8.16
N ALA A 82 8.09 -1.41 -8.99
CA ALA A 82 9.19 -1.56 -9.92
C ALA A 82 10.52 -1.86 -9.22
N ALA A 83 10.83 -1.12 -8.14
CA ALA A 83 12.05 -1.30 -7.37
C ALA A 83 12.13 -2.66 -6.65
N ARG A 84 11.00 -3.36 -6.51
CA ARG A 84 10.91 -4.70 -5.92
C ARG A 84 11.03 -5.82 -6.95
N GLY A 85 11.23 -5.49 -8.23
CA GLY A 85 11.31 -6.45 -9.32
C GLY A 85 9.96 -6.90 -9.89
N TYR A 86 8.86 -6.21 -9.52
CA TYR A 86 7.52 -6.52 -10.00
C TYR A 86 7.00 -5.42 -10.93
N ARG A 87 7.79 -5.04 -11.93
CA ARG A 87 7.37 -4.07 -12.96
C ARG A 87 6.20 -4.62 -13.79
N TRP A 88 5.46 -3.74 -14.47
CA TRP A 88 4.31 -4.10 -15.30
C TRP A 88 4.62 -5.17 -16.35
N ASP A 89 5.80 -5.09 -16.98
CA ASP A 89 6.26 -6.03 -18.00
C ASP A 89 6.52 -7.45 -17.47
N VAL A 90 6.71 -7.62 -16.16
CA VAL A 90 6.87 -8.93 -15.52
C VAL A 90 5.53 -9.69 -15.48
N ASN A 91 4.41 -8.98 -15.50
CA ASN A 91 3.06 -9.55 -15.41
C ASN A 91 2.90 -10.59 -14.28
N PRO A 92 3.21 -10.23 -13.02
CA PRO A 92 3.12 -11.17 -11.90
C PRO A 92 1.68 -11.62 -11.63
N TRP A 93 1.56 -12.73 -10.89
CA TRP A 93 0.30 -13.09 -10.25
C TRP A 93 0.04 -12.15 -9.08
N VAL A 94 -1.17 -11.60 -9.01
CA VAL A 94 -1.59 -10.65 -7.98
C VAL A 94 -2.85 -11.16 -7.28
N TRP A 95 -3.03 -10.70 -6.04
CA TRP A 95 -4.29 -10.86 -5.32
C TRP A 95 -5.18 -9.66 -5.63
N VAL A 96 -6.38 -9.92 -6.14
CA VAL A 96 -7.40 -8.89 -6.32
C VAL A 96 -8.40 -9.00 -5.18
N ILE A 97 -8.60 -7.88 -4.47
CA ILE A 97 -9.42 -7.81 -3.26
C ILE A 97 -10.57 -6.83 -3.51
N GLY A 98 -11.79 -7.36 -3.60
CA GLY A 98 -13.00 -6.55 -3.62
C GLY A 98 -13.48 -6.30 -2.19
N PHE A 99 -13.83 -5.06 -1.85
CA PHE A 99 -14.31 -4.72 -0.52
C PHE A 99 -15.45 -3.70 -0.53
N ARG A 100 -16.22 -3.69 0.56
CA ARG A 100 -17.22 -2.65 0.85
C ARG A 100 -16.75 -1.81 2.03
N ARG A 101 -16.77 -0.49 1.86
CA ARG A 101 -16.51 0.46 2.94
C ARG A 101 -17.77 0.62 3.78
N HIS A 102 -17.61 0.55 5.11
CA HIS A 102 -18.63 0.96 6.07
C HIS A 102 -18.41 2.41 6.47
N THR A 103 -19.51 3.15 6.62
CA THR A 103 -19.53 4.56 7.02
C THR A 103 -19.43 4.71 8.53
#